data_AF-A0A2V8R2X5-F1
#
_entry.id   AF-A0A2V8R2X5-F1
#
_cell.length_a   1.000
_cell.length_b   1.000
_cell.length_c   1.000
_cell.angle_alpha   90.00
_cell.angle_beta   90.00
_cell.angle_gamma   90.00
#
_symmetry.space_group_name_H-M   'P 1'
#
loop_
_entity.id
_entity.type
_entity.pdbx_description
1 polymer ?
#
loop_
_entity_poly.entity_id
_entity_poly.type
_entity_poly.pdbx_seq_one_letter_code
_entity_poly.pdbx_strand_id
1 'polypeptide(L)' 'MLGENRRNLQFFEASSMRELYDYMRNWQEANHKRLLSISIQEDAGKFCCIALTNPTEVVITSEDGKRQADVTSTGFLCTL' A
#
# COMPACT_ATOMS: atom_id res chain seq x y z
N MET A 1 17.64 -3.80 8.61
CA MET A 1 16.35 -4.42 8.25
C MET A 1 15.72 -3.65 7.09
N LEU A 2 16.19 -3.83 5.85
CA LEU A 2 15.78 -3.04 4.67
C LEU A 2 14.88 -3.81 3.68
N GLY A 3 14.47 -5.03 4.04
CA GLY A 3 13.80 -5.96 3.12
C GLY A 3 12.26 -6.00 3.21
N GLU A 4 11.67 -5.49 4.30
CA GLU A 4 10.23 -5.71 4.58
C GLU A 4 9.33 -4.62 3.98
N ASN A 5 9.87 -3.44 3.64
CA ASN A 5 9.10 -2.30 3.09
C ASN A 5 8.80 -2.39 1.58
N ARG A 6 9.24 -3.43 0.87
CA ARG A 6 9.06 -3.55 -0.59
C ARG A 6 7.75 -4.22 -1.04
N ARG A 7 6.97 -4.77 -0.12
CA ARG A 7 5.75 -5.52 -0.47
C ARG A 7 4.52 -4.69 -0.12
N ASN A 8 4.06 -3.92 -1.10
CA ASN A 8 2.80 -3.19 -1.02
C ASN A 8 1.62 -3.97 -1.61
N LEU A 9 1.81 -5.25 -1.95
CA LEU A 9 0.78 -6.11 -2.54
C LEU A 9 0.29 -7.11 -1.50
N GLN A 10 -1.03 -7.22 -1.35
CA GLN A 10 -1.70 -8.18 -0.47
C GLN A 10 -2.72 -9.00 -1.23
N PHE A 11 -2.91 -10.25 -0.82
CA PHE A 11 -3.91 -11.16 -1.36
C PHE A 11 -4.86 -11.62 -0.26
N PHE A 12 -6.15 -11.63 -0.57
CA PHE A 12 -7.19 -12.17 0.29
C PHE A 12 -8.10 -13.08 -0.54
N GLU A 13 -8.61 -14.15 0.06
CA GLU A 13 -9.64 -14.99 -0.55
C GLU A 13 -10.70 -15.36 0.48
N ALA A 14 -11.95 -15.49 0.03
CA ALA A 14 -13.05 -15.94 0.87
C ALA A 14 -14.18 -16.57 0.05
N SER A 15 -15.04 -17.34 0.72
CA SER A 15 -16.21 -17.96 0.07
C SER A 15 -17.39 -17.00 -0.07
N SER A 16 -17.32 -15.80 0.53
CA SER A 16 -18.32 -14.75 0.36
C SER A 16 -17.68 -13.37 0.39
N MET A 17 -18.36 -12.39 -0.24
CA MET A 17 -17.96 -10.99 -0.18
C MET A 17 -17.92 -10.40 1.25
N ARG A 18 -18.79 -10.88 2.15
CA ARG A 18 -18.80 -10.43 3.55
C ARG A 18 -17.55 -10.91 4.29
N GLU A 19 -17.22 -12.18 4.14
CA GLU A 19 -16.02 -12.76 4.75
C GLU A 19 -14.74 -12.13 4.18
N LEU A 20 -14.70 -11.87 2.87
CA LEU A 20 -13.59 -11.16 2.23
C LEU A 20 -13.40 -9.75 2.82
N TYR A 21 -14.50 -9.03 3.05
CA TYR A 21 -14.47 -7.73 3.70
C TYR A 21 -13.91 -7.81 5.12
N ASP A 22 -14.36 -8.78 5.92
CA ASP A 22 -13.88 -8.95 7.28
C ASP A 22 -12.39 -9.30 7.31
N TYR A 23 -11.89 -10.14 6.39
CA TYR A 23 -10.45 -10.41 6.24
C TYR A 23 -9.65 -9.15 5.90
N MET A 24 -10.10 -8.36 4.91
CA MET A 24 -9.43 -7.11 4.55
C MET A 24 -9.43 -6.12 5.71
N ARG A 25 -10.54 -6.00 6.46
CA ARG A 25 -10.65 -5.11 7.61
C ARG A 25 -9.73 -5.53 8.75
N ASN A 26 -9.80 -6.80 9.16
CA ASN A 26 -8.99 -7.34 10.25
C ASN A 26 -7.50 -7.23 9.95
N TRP A 27 -7.10 -7.46 8.70
CA TRP A 27 -5.72 -7.27 8.28
C TRP A 27 -5.26 -5.82 8.40
N GLN A 28 -6.08 -4.84 7.99
CA GLN A 28 -5.75 -3.41 8.12
C GLN A 28 -5.57 -3.01 9.59
N GLU A 29 -6.47 -3.46 10.47
CA GLU A 29 -6.41 -3.19 11.91
C GLU A 29 -5.15 -3.81 12.55
N ALA A 30 -4.87 -5.08 12.25
CA ALA A 30 -3.73 -5.81 12.83
C ALA A 30 -2.37 -5.29 12.36
N ASN A 31 -2.28 -4.72 11.15
CA ASN A 31 -1.01 -4.26 10.57
C ASN A 31 -0.82 -2.75 10.63
N HIS A 32 -1.80 -2.00 11.15
CA HIS A 32 -1.82 -0.54 11.12
C HIS A 32 -1.54 0.04 9.71
N LYS A 33 -2.06 -0.63 8.68
CA LYS A 33 -1.87 -0.26 7.26
C LYS A 33 -3.22 -0.07 6.58
N ARG A 34 -3.28 0.87 5.65
CA ARG A 34 -4.45 1.11 4.80
C ARG A 34 -4.29 0.44 3.44
N LEU A 35 -5.37 -0.17 2.93
CA LEU A 35 -5.51 -0.57 1.53
C LEU A 35 -5.85 0.68 0.69
N LEU A 36 -5.02 0.97 -0.31
CA LEU A 36 -5.15 2.10 -1.24
C LEU A 36 -5.99 1.76 -2.48
N SER A 37 -5.83 0.53 -2.98
CA SER A 37 -6.52 0.05 -4.17
C SER A 37 -6.85 -1.42 -3.96
N ILE A 38 -8.01 -1.86 -4.44
CA ILE A 38 -8.45 -3.24 -4.38
C ILE A 38 -9.00 -3.65 -5.75
N SER A 39 -8.69 -4.87 -6.17
CA SER A 39 -9.32 -5.55 -7.31
C SER A 39 -9.85 -6.88 -6.81
N ILE A 40 -11.13 -7.15 -7.06
CA ILE A 40 -11.79 -8.38 -6.65
C ILE A 40 -12.26 -9.11 -7.90
N GLN A 41 -11.97 -10.40 -7.97
CA GLN A 41 -12.40 -11.30 -9.03
C GLN A 41 -12.91 -12.60 -8.42
N GLU A 42 -13.83 -13.26 -9.11
CA GLU A 42 -14.19 -14.63 -8.77
C GLU A 42 -13.21 -15.59 -9.43
N ASP A 43 -12.63 -16.50 -8.65
CA ASP A 43 -11.75 -17.56 -9.14
C ASP A 43 -12.05 -18.86 -8.39
N ALA A 44 -12.25 -19.95 -9.14
CA ALA A 44 -12.58 -21.29 -8.61
C ALA A 44 -13.72 -21.31 -7.56
N GLY A 45 -14.74 -20.46 -7.71
CA GLY A 45 -15.89 -20.38 -6.79
C GLY A 45 -15.62 -19.62 -5.49
N LYS A 46 -14.52 -18.88 -5.40
CA LYS A 46 -14.18 -17.96 -4.30
C LYS A 46 -14.07 -16.53 -4.81
N PHE A 47 -14.19 -15.57 -3.91
CA PHE A 47 -13.82 -14.19 -4.16
C PHE A 47 -12.35 -13.99 -3.79
N CYS A 48 -11.55 -13.57 -4.77
CA CYS A 48 -10.13 -13.31 -4.64
C CYS A 48 -9.88 -11.81 -4.77
N CYS A 49 -9.16 -11.22 -3.81
CA CYS A 49 -8.79 -9.81 -3.82
C CYS A 49 -7.28 -9.64 -3.89
N ILE A 50 -6.83 -8.81 -4.83
CA ILE A 50 -5.49 -8.25 -4.83
C ILE A 50 -5.60 -6.79 -4.38
N ALA A 51 -4.89 -6.43 -3.33
CA ALA A 51 -4.91 -5.09 -2.75
C ALA A 51 -3.52 -4.45 -2.71
N LEU A 52 -3.46 -3.15 -2.99
CA LEU A 52 -2.28 -2.33 -2.77
C LEU A 52 -2.36 -1.65 -1.42
N THR A 53 -1.31 -1.72 -0.61
CA THR A 53 -1.17 -0.97 0.63
C THR A 53 -0.38 0.30 0.39
N ASN A 54 -0.48 1.28 1.27
CA ASN A 54 0.47 2.40 1.21
C ASN A 54 1.89 1.85 1.39
N PRO A 55 2.84 2.11 0.46
CA PRO A 55 4.24 1.92 0.80
C PRO A 55 4.53 2.75 2.05
N THR A 56 5.17 2.14 3.03
CA THR A 56 5.48 2.77 4.32
C THR A 56 6.44 3.96 4.15
N GLU A 57 7.09 4.08 3.00
CA GLU A 57 7.99 5.17 2.62
C GLU A 57 7.62 5.66 1.22
N VAL A 58 7.13 6.91 1.12
CA VAL A 58 7.04 7.65 -0.14
C VAL A 58 8.14 8.70 -0.09
N VAL A 59 9.12 8.58 -0.98
CA VAL A 59 10.21 9.57 -1.10
C VAL A 59 9.82 10.56 -2.18
N ILE A 60 9.74 11.85 -1.85
CA ILE A 60 9.59 12.90 -2.85
C ILE A 60 10.94 13.07 -3.53
N THR A 61 10.98 12.92 -4.85
CA THR A 61 12.19 13.05 -5.64
C THR A 61 12.04 14.05 -6.78
N SER A 62 13.17 14.47 -7.36
CA SER A 62 13.18 15.13 -8.67
C SER A 62 12.54 14.24 -9.74
N GLU A 63 12.17 14.84 -10.88
CA GLU A 63 11.59 14.12 -12.03
C GLU A 63 12.44 12.93 -12.49
N ASP A 64 13.77 13.06 -12.44
CA ASP A 64 14.71 12.00 -12.80
C ASP A 64 15.02 11.01 -11.65
N GLY A 65 14.40 11.19 -10.48
CA GLY A 65 14.57 10.33 -9.31
C GLY A 65 15.92 10.46 -8.60
N LYS A 66 16.81 11.36 -9.02
CA LYS A 66 18.18 11.43 -8.49
C LYS A 66 18.32 12.22 -7.19
N ARG A 67 17.37 13.10 -6.91
CA ARG A 67 17.43 14.07 -5.82
C ARG A 67 16.24 13.87 -4.91
N GLN A 68 16.44 13.91 -3.60
CA GLN A 68 15.36 13.82 -2.62
C GLN A 68 14.89 15.22 -2.21
N ALA A 69 13.69 15.31 -1.66
CA ALA A 69 13.19 16.57 -1.15
C ALA A 69 13.96 17.05 0.08
N ASP A 70 14.20 18.35 0.14
CA ASP A 70 14.81 19.06 1.27
C ASP A 70 14.05 20.37 1.56
N VAL A 71 14.22 20.91 2.76
CA VAL A 71 13.61 22.17 3.21
C VAL A 71 14.68 23.26 3.25
N THR A 72 14.50 24.32 2.45
CA THR A 72 15.43 25.46 2.45
C THR A 72 15.40 26.21 3.78
N SER A 73 16.42 27.04 4.04
CA SER A 73 16.45 27.92 5.22
C SER A 73 15.29 28.94 5.29
N THR A 74 14.59 29.16 4.18
CA THR A 74 13.42 30.04 4.09
C THR A 74 12.09 29.28 4.20
N GLY A 75 12.12 27.96 4.42
CA GLY A 75 10.94 27.13 4.64
C GLY A 75 10.27 26.61 3.36
N PHE A 76 10.94 26.67 2.21
CA PHE A 76 10.41 26.11 0.96
C PHE A 76 10.83 24.65 0.80
N LEU A 77 9.91 23.81 0.31
CA LEU A 77 10.20 22.45 -0.11
C LEU A 77 10.79 22.48 -1.53
N CYS A 78 11.96 21.88 -1.73
CA CYS A 78 12.58 21.70 -3.05
C CYS A 78 13.14 20.28 -3.19
N THR A 79 13.54 19.89 -4.40
CA THR A 79 14.35 18.69 -4.63
C THR A 79 15.74 19.17 -5.06
N LEU A 80 16.76 19.01 -4.20
CA LEU A 80 18.09 19.61 -4.36
C LEU A 80 19.00 18.83 -5.29
#